data_AF-A0A7C5QVL5-F1
#
_entry.id   AF-A0A7C5QVL5-F1
#
_cell.length_a   1.000
_cell.length_b   1.000
_cell.length_c   1.000
_cell.angle_alpha   90.00
_cell.angle_beta   90.00
_cell.angle_gamma   90.00
#
_symmetry.space_group_name_H-M   'P 1'
#
loop_
_entity.id
_entity.type
_entity.pdbx_description
1 polymer ?
#
loop_
_entity_poly.entity_id
_entity_poly.type
_entity_poly.pdbx_seq_one_letter_code
_entity_poly.pdbx_strand_id
1 'polypeptide(L)'
;MRFLAILYIAVCLGGCDTFPTPASENRSMTMQTDGLITKASHYSVKETIDRLSNAAEAKGLRIFARVDHQANAAAMNLEMPASTLLIFGNPKIGSPLMKASPSVAIDLPVKALAYMGKDGQVYLSYNDPAYLKSRHDIE
;
A
#
# COMPACT_ATOMS: atom_id res chain seq x y z
N MET A 1 -12.19 -1.79 22.20
CA MET A 1 -11.13 -2.27 23.13
C MET A 1 -11.04 -3.78 23.04
N ARG A 2 -9.81 -4.31 22.94
CA ARG A 2 -9.39 -5.66 22.51
C ARG A 2 -9.02 -5.68 21.03
N PHE A 3 -7.70 -5.62 20.75
CA PHE A 3 -6.97 -6.18 19.60
C PHE A 3 -5.55 -5.57 19.44
N LEU A 4 -5.00 -4.91 20.47
CA LEU A 4 -3.56 -4.61 20.54
C LEU A 4 -3.00 -5.16 21.84
N ALA A 5 -2.60 -6.42 21.81
CA ALA A 5 -1.68 -7.03 22.75
C ALA A 5 -0.99 -8.18 22.00
N ILE A 6 0.28 -8.44 22.31
CA ILE A 6 1.28 -9.22 21.56
C ILE A 6 1.99 -8.27 20.56
N LEU A 7 3.17 -7.70 20.82
CA LEU A 7 4.38 -8.31 21.38
C LEU A 7 5.28 -7.19 21.92
N TYR A 8 5.46 -7.10 23.23
CA TYR A 8 6.55 -6.34 23.84
C TYR A 8 6.93 -7.08 25.10
N ILE A 9 8.13 -7.69 25.10
CA ILE A 9 8.97 -8.00 26.27
C ILE A 9 10.30 -8.49 25.71
N ALA A 10 11.37 -7.75 25.99
CA ALA A 10 12.60 -8.29 26.60
C ALA A 10 13.47 -7.11 27.06
N VAL A 11 13.89 -7.20 28.32
CA VAL A 11 14.56 -6.20 29.15
C VAL A 11 16.03 -6.61 29.32
N CYS A 12 16.85 -5.63 29.74
CA CYS A 12 18.06 -5.74 30.61
C CYS A 12 19.34 -5.24 29.91
N LEU A 13 19.81 -4.04 30.27
CA LEU A 13 20.74 -3.70 31.37
C LEU A 13 22.21 -3.76 30.91
N GLY A 14 22.88 -2.60 30.91
CA GLY A 14 24.34 -2.51 30.94
C GLY A 14 24.94 -1.33 30.19
N GLY A 15 25.65 -0.47 30.93
CA GLY A 15 26.93 0.10 30.48
C GLY A 15 26.91 1.42 29.70
N CYS A 16 27.47 2.47 30.31
CA CYS A 16 28.25 3.49 29.61
C CYS A 16 29.32 2.80 28.74
N ASP A 17 29.48 3.24 27.49
CA ASP A 17 30.74 3.73 26.94
C ASP A 17 30.72 3.74 25.41
N THR A 18 31.18 4.88 24.88
CA THR A 18 31.66 5.11 23.50
C THR A 18 30.68 4.89 22.36
N PHE A 19 30.26 5.99 21.74
CA PHE A 19 29.56 6.00 20.44
C PHE A 19 30.40 5.28 19.37
N PRO A 20 29.95 4.15 18.81
CA PRO A 20 30.49 3.64 17.57
C PRO A 20 29.73 4.31 16.41
N THR A 21 30.48 4.80 15.43
CA THR A 21 30.00 5.22 14.12
C THR A 21 29.14 4.10 13.53
N PRO A 22 27.89 4.34 13.08
CA PRO A 22 27.15 3.29 12.40
C PRO A 22 27.80 3.05 11.04
N ALA A 23 28.50 1.92 10.94
CA ALA A 23 28.83 1.29 9.68
C ALA A 23 27.53 1.07 8.89
N SER A 24 27.63 1.29 7.58
CA SER A 24 26.61 1.03 6.56
C SER A 24 25.96 -0.35 6.74
N GLU A 25 24.82 -0.39 7.44
CA GLU A 25 23.89 -1.50 7.36
C GLU A 25 23.15 -1.43 6.03
N ASN A 26 23.21 -2.53 5.29
CA ASN A 26 22.55 -2.77 4.02
C ASN A 26 21.02 -2.61 4.18
N ARG A 27 20.54 -1.37 4.13
CA ARG A 27 19.12 -1.03 4.11
C ARG A 27 18.61 -1.41 2.73
N SER A 28 17.98 -2.58 2.63
CA SER A 28 17.08 -2.89 1.52
C SER A 28 16.24 -1.64 1.25
N MET A 29 16.46 -1.02 0.09
CA MET A 29 15.85 0.26 -0.27
C MET A 29 14.35 0.05 -0.48
N THR A 30 13.60 0.01 0.61
CA THR A 30 12.19 0.35 0.54
C THR A 30 12.13 1.85 0.27
N MET A 31 11.71 2.23 -0.95
CA MET A 31 11.29 3.60 -1.21
C MET A 31 10.06 3.88 -0.33
N GLN A 32 10.31 4.41 0.87
CA GLN A 32 9.25 4.68 1.83
C GLN A 32 8.66 6.05 1.49
N THR A 33 7.67 6.05 0.59
CA THR A 33 6.80 7.20 0.38
C THR A 33 5.89 7.31 1.60
N ASP A 34 5.87 8.48 2.24
CA ASP A 34 5.05 8.69 3.42
C ASP A 34 3.57 8.34 3.14
N GLY A 35 2.95 7.63 4.09
CA GLY A 35 1.58 7.15 3.96
C GLY A 35 1.33 5.99 2.99
N LEU A 36 2.36 5.41 2.34
CA LEU A 36 2.23 4.21 1.51
C LEU A 36 2.92 3.00 2.13
N ILE A 37 2.26 1.85 2.03
CA ILE A 37 2.88 0.54 2.24
C ILE A 37 3.24 -0.05 0.88
N THR A 38 4.51 -0.39 0.70
CA THR A 38 5.05 -0.98 -0.53
C THR A 38 5.62 -2.36 -0.26
N LYS A 39 5.26 -3.34 -1.09
CA LYS A 39 5.73 -4.72 -1.01
C LYS A 39 6.29 -5.17 -2.36
N ALA A 40 7.43 -5.85 -2.35
CA ALA A 40 7.94 -6.50 -3.55
C ALA A 40 7.03 -7.68 -3.95
N SER A 41 6.81 -7.85 -5.25
CA SER A 41 6.09 -8.98 -5.83
C SER A 41 7.02 -9.77 -6.73
N HIS A 42 7.02 -11.10 -6.61
CA HIS A 42 7.78 -11.97 -7.50
C HIS A 42 7.07 -12.20 -8.85
N TYR A 43 5.90 -11.60 -9.05
CA TYR A 43 5.06 -11.77 -10.22
C TYR A 43 5.08 -10.53 -11.10
N SER A 44 4.67 -10.68 -12.37
CA SER A 44 4.45 -9.54 -13.26
C SER A 44 3.39 -8.57 -12.68
N VAL A 45 3.37 -7.32 -13.16
CA VAL A 45 2.34 -6.34 -12.77
C VAL A 45 0.93 -6.88 -13.02
N LYS A 46 0.69 -7.47 -14.20
CA LYS A 46 -0.61 -8.05 -14.56
C LYS A 46 -1.01 -9.15 -13.58
N GLU A 47 -0.12 -10.12 -13.35
CA GLU A 47 -0.40 -11.25 -12.47
C GLU A 47 -0.59 -10.79 -11.00
N THR A 48 0.20 -9.83 -10.53
CA THR A 48 0.07 -9.25 -9.19
C THR A 48 -1.34 -8.67 -8.99
N ILE A 49 -1.85 -7.91 -9.96
CA ILE A 49 -3.20 -7.34 -9.90
C ILE A 49 -4.27 -8.42 -10.03
N ASP A 50 -4.12 -9.40 -10.91
CA ASP A 50 -5.08 -10.49 -11.07
C ASP A 50 -5.23 -11.28 -9.77
N ARG A 51 -4.12 -11.60 -9.11
CA ARG A 51 -4.11 -12.27 -7.80
C ARG A 51 -4.75 -11.42 -6.71
N LEU A 52 -4.46 -10.12 -6.69
CA LEU A 52 -5.09 -9.21 -5.73
C LEU A 52 -6.60 -9.10 -5.96
N SER A 53 -7.03 -8.97 -7.22
CA SER A 53 -8.44 -8.92 -7.61
C SER A 53 -9.18 -10.15 -7.12
N ASN A 54 -8.67 -11.34 -7.44
CA ASN A 54 -9.26 -12.62 -7.01
C ASN A 54 -9.33 -12.72 -5.48
N ALA A 55 -8.27 -12.32 -4.77
CA ALA A 55 -8.24 -12.34 -3.31
C ALA A 55 -9.21 -11.32 -2.68
N ALA A 56 -9.43 -10.17 -3.32
CA ALA A 56 -10.38 -9.16 -2.89
C ALA A 56 -11.82 -9.66 -3.09
N GLU A 57 -12.13 -10.20 -4.27
CA GLU A 57 -13.45 -10.74 -4.60
C GLU A 57 -13.82 -11.93 -3.72
N ALA A 58 -12.87 -12.83 -3.44
CA ALA A 58 -13.06 -13.94 -2.51
C ALA A 58 -13.41 -13.49 -1.08
N LYS A 59 -13.03 -12.26 -0.71
CA LYS A 59 -13.38 -11.61 0.57
C LYS A 59 -14.66 -10.77 0.49
N GLY A 60 -15.40 -10.85 -0.61
CA GLY A 60 -16.63 -10.09 -0.83
C GLY A 60 -16.40 -8.60 -1.10
N LEU A 61 -15.18 -8.20 -1.48
CA LEU A 61 -14.91 -6.84 -1.96
C LEU A 61 -15.27 -6.76 -3.44
N ARG A 62 -15.87 -5.64 -3.84
CA ARG A 62 -16.18 -5.36 -5.24
C ARG A 62 -14.99 -4.69 -5.90
N ILE A 63 -14.65 -5.11 -7.11
CA ILE A 63 -13.76 -4.37 -8.00
C ILE A 63 -14.57 -3.24 -8.66
N PHE A 64 -14.10 -2.01 -8.51
CA PHE A 64 -14.72 -0.83 -9.10
C PHE A 64 -14.09 -0.47 -10.43
N ALA A 65 -12.76 -0.52 -10.49
CA ALA A 65 -12.02 -0.22 -11.70
C ALA A 65 -10.66 -0.88 -11.69
N ARG A 66 -10.16 -1.16 -12.90
CA ARG A 66 -8.77 -1.45 -13.16
C ARG A 66 -8.30 -0.41 -14.17
N VAL A 67 -7.25 0.33 -13.83
CA VAL A 67 -6.69 1.39 -14.67
C VAL A 67 -5.30 0.97 -15.09
N ASP A 68 -5.12 0.68 -16.37
CA ASP A 68 -3.82 0.33 -16.94
C ASP A 68 -3.13 1.59 -17.43
N HIS A 69 -2.15 2.08 -16.67
CA HIS A 69 -1.43 3.30 -17.00
C HIS A 69 -0.51 3.12 -18.20
N GLN A 70 0.05 1.92 -18.39
CA GLN A 70 0.88 1.62 -19.55
C GLN A 70 0.05 1.65 -20.84
N ALA A 71 -1.12 1.01 -20.85
CA ALA A 71 -2.02 1.04 -21.99
C ALA A 71 -2.53 2.46 -22.30
N ASN A 72 -2.88 3.23 -21.26
CA ASN A 72 -3.32 4.62 -21.42
C ASN A 72 -2.22 5.52 -22.00
N ALA A 73 -0.97 5.33 -21.59
CA ALA A 73 0.17 6.06 -22.16
C ALA A 73 0.42 5.66 -23.63
N ALA A 74 0.39 4.35 -23.93
CA ALA A 74 0.57 3.84 -25.29
C ALA A 74 -0.49 4.37 -26.25
N ALA A 75 -1.75 4.53 -25.80
CA ALA A 75 -2.82 5.14 -26.59
C ALA A 75 -2.55 6.61 -26.98
N MET A 76 -1.62 7.27 -26.29
CA MET A 76 -1.16 8.63 -26.57
C MET A 76 0.25 8.67 -27.18
N ASN A 77 0.76 7.53 -27.66
CA ASN A 77 2.12 7.36 -28.19
C ASN A 77 3.22 7.70 -27.16
N LEU A 78 2.95 7.49 -25.87
CA LEU A 78 3.91 7.66 -24.79
C LEU A 78 4.37 6.31 -24.26
N GLU A 79 5.66 6.20 -23.95
CA GLU A 79 6.22 5.02 -23.31
C GLU A 79 6.09 5.12 -21.78
N MET A 80 5.65 4.03 -21.16
CA MET A 80 5.56 3.92 -19.71
C MET A 80 5.84 2.47 -19.27
N PRO A 81 6.61 2.25 -18.18
CA PRO A 81 6.75 0.92 -17.58
C PRO A 81 5.39 0.33 -17.19
N ALA A 82 5.33 -1.00 -17.10
CA ALA A 82 4.11 -1.69 -16.68
C ALA A 82 3.61 -1.14 -15.34
N SER A 83 2.37 -0.67 -15.33
CA SER A 83 1.76 -0.04 -14.16
C SER A 83 0.25 -0.13 -14.24
N THR A 84 -0.38 -0.65 -13.19
CA THR A 84 -1.81 -0.88 -13.14
C THR A 84 -2.35 -0.60 -11.74
N LEU A 85 -3.37 0.25 -11.68
CA LEU A 85 -4.10 0.58 -10.46
C LEU A 85 -5.37 -0.27 -10.38
N LEU A 86 -5.60 -0.91 -9.23
CA LEU A 86 -6.84 -1.59 -8.89
C LEU A 86 -7.59 -0.77 -7.85
N ILE A 87 -8.86 -0.47 -8.13
CA ILE A 87 -9.76 0.25 -7.23
C ILE A 87 -10.84 -0.73 -6.80
N PHE A 88 -10.95 -0.98 -5.50
CA PHE A 88 -11.84 -2.00 -4.95
C PHE A 88 -12.31 -1.64 -3.55
N GLY A 89 -13.36 -2.30 -3.06
CA GLY A 89 -13.84 -2.08 -1.69
C GLY A 89 -15.24 -2.60 -1.44
N ASN A 90 -15.77 -2.28 -0.27
CA ASN A 90 -17.13 -2.66 0.13
C ASN A 90 -17.94 -1.41 0.50
N PRO A 91 -18.94 -1.01 -0.30
CA PRO A 91 -19.82 0.12 0.01
C PRO A 91 -20.49 0.05 1.37
N LYS A 92 -20.80 -1.15 1.87
CA LYS A 92 -21.41 -1.34 3.20
C LYS A 92 -20.49 -0.87 4.34
N ILE A 93 -19.18 -0.90 4.11
CA ILE A 93 -18.16 -0.44 5.07
C ILE A 93 -17.78 1.02 4.77
N GLY A 94 -17.59 1.37 3.50
CA GLY A 94 -17.10 2.69 3.11
C GLY A 94 -18.12 3.83 3.23
N SER A 95 -19.39 3.61 2.86
CA SER A 95 -20.39 4.67 2.86
C SER A 95 -20.68 5.26 4.24
N PRO A 96 -20.73 4.50 5.34
CA PRO A 96 -20.80 5.07 6.69
C PRO A 96 -19.62 5.99 7.02
N LEU A 97 -18.39 5.62 6.65
CA LEU A 97 -17.20 6.46 6.86
C LEU A 97 -17.29 7.76 6.06
N MET A 98 -17.74 7.69 4.80
CA MET A 98 -17.95 8.87 3.96
C MET A 98 -19.03 9.81 4.50
N LYS A 99 -20.03 9.28 5.21
CA LYS A 99 -21.04 10.12 5.89
C LYS A 99 -20.46 10.81 7.13
N ALA A 100 -19.62 10.12 7.89
CA ALA A 100 -19.01 10.64 9.11
C ALA A 100 -17.91 11.68 8.82
N SER A 101 -17.03 11.39 7.86
CA SER A 101 -15.99 12.30 7.38
C SER A 101 -16.02 12.34 5.85
N PRO A 102 -16.71 13.31 5.24
CA PRO A 102 -16.82 13.42 3.78
C PRO A 102 -15.47 13.45 3.05
N SER A 103 -14.43 13.96 3.71
CA SER A 103 -13.08 14.05 3.15
C SER A 103 -12.51 12.69 2.76
N VAL A 104 -12.88 11.60 3.46
CA VAL A 104 -12.38 10.24 3.20
C VAL A 104 -12.80 9.71 1.83
N ALA A 105 -13.84 10.30 1.22
CA ALA A 105 -14.34 9.90 -0.09
C ALA A 105 -13.31 10.08 -1.22
N ILE A 106 -12.26 10.89 -1.04
CA ILE A 106 -11.17 11.00 -2.03
C ILE A 106 -10.29 9.74 -2.06
N ASP A 107 -10.22 9.01 -0.94
CA ASP A 107 -9.40 7.81 -0.76
C ASP A 107 -10.21 6.51 -0.70
N LEU A 108 -11.54 6.60 -0.77
CA LEU A 108 -12.45 5.46 -0.91
C LEU A 108 -13.13 5.43 -2.30
N PRO A 109 -13.31 4.26 -2.92
CA PRO A 109 -12.85 2.93 -2.49
C PRO A 109 -11.32 2.82 -2.45
N VAL A 110 -10.80 1.82 -1.73
CA VAL A 110 -9.35 1.66 -1.55
C VAL A 110 -8.66 1.37 -2.88
N LYS A 111 -7.40 1.80 -2.99
CA LYS A 111 -6.60 1.75 -4.20
C LYS A 111 -5.31 0.97 -3.92
N ALA A 112 -4.94 0.10 -4.85
CA ALA A 112 -3.64 -0.58 -4.84
C ALA A 112 -3.00 -0.51 -6.23
N LEU A 113 -1.74 -0.13 -6.29
CA LEU A 113 -0.96 0.07 -7.51
C LEU A 113 0.09 -1.04 -7.60
N ALA A 114 0.04 -1.83 -8.67
CA ALA A 114 1.18 -2.65 -9.04
C ALA A 114 1.97 -1.94 -10.15
N TYR A 115 3.28 -1.84 -10.00
CA TYR A 115 4.13 -1.19 -10.99
C TYR A 115 5.53 -1.81 -11.05
N MET A 116 6.17 -1.69 -12.20
CA MET A 116 7.58 -2.04 -12.37
C MET A 116 8.45 -0.85 -11.97
N GLY A 117 9.31 -1.05 -10.97
CA GLY A 117 10.31 -0.10 -10.52
C GLY A 117 11.45 0.06 -11.54
N LYS A 118 12.27 1.10 -11.33
CA LYS A 118 13.44 1.38 -12.19
C LYS A 118 14.52 0.30 -12.13
N ASP A 119 14.50 -0.50 -11.07
CA ASP A 119 15.35 -1.66 -10.82
C ASP A 119 14.82 -2.94 -11.48
N GLY A 120 13.71 -2.87 -12.22
CA GLY A 120 13.06 -4.03 -12.84
C GLY A 120 12.23 -4.87 -11.87
N GLN A 121 12.19 -4.52 -10.59
CA GLN A 121 11.38 -5.20 -9.59
C GLN A 121 9.92 -4.74 -9.67
N VAL A 122 8.98 -5.67 -9.55
CA VAL A 122 7.56 -5.33 -9.43
C VAL A 122 7.21 -5.04 -7.98
N TYR A 123 6.50 -3.95 -7.75
CA TYR A 123 6.02 -3.54 -6.44
C TYR A 123 4.52 -3.45 -6.42
N LEU A 124 3.92 -3.81 -5.28
CA LEU A 124 2.53 -3.54 -4.93
C LEU A 124 2.51 -2.48 -3.83
N SER A 125 1.92 -1.32 -4.11
CA SER A 125 1.78 -0.21 -3.16
C SER A 125 0.33 0.14 -2.90
N TYR A 126 0.00 0.51 -1.66
CA TYR A 126 -1.34 0.94 -1.26
C TYR A 126 -1.25 1.90 -0.06
N ASN A 127 -2.28 2.71 0.14
CA ASN A 127 -2.34 3.64 1.27
C ASN A 127 -2.31 2.88 2.60
N ASP A 128 -1.46 3.32 3.53
CA ASP A 128 -1.49 2.83 4.91
C ASP A 128 -2.82 3.20 5.56
N PRO A 129 -3.61 2.24 6.09
CA PRO A 129 -4.83 2.54 6.83
C PRO A 129 -4.61 3.51 8.00
N ALA A 130 -3.47 3.46 8.69
CA ALA A 130 -3.13 4.38 9.77
C ALA A 130 -2.94 5.81 9.25
N TYR A 131 -2.34 5.95 8.08
CA TYR A 131 -2.21 7.25 7.42
C TYR A 131 -3.57 7.81 7.00
N LEU A 132 -4.48 6.98 6.45
CA LEU A 132 -5.83 7.43 6.11
C LEU A 132 -6.62 7.90 7.35
N LYS A 133 -6.44 7.23 8.49
CA LYS A 133 -7.00 7.68 9.77
C LYS A 133 -6.53 9.07 10.14
N SER A 134 -5.22 9.27 10.17
CA SER A 134 -4.61 10.57 10.49
C SER A 134 -4.97 11.66 9.48
N ARG A 135 -5.07 11.33 8.19
CA ARG A 135 -5.34 12.29 7.11
C ARG A 135 -6.77 12.83 7.13
N HIS A 136 -7.73 11.99 7.51
CA HIS A 136 -9.16 12.31 7.45
C HIS A 136 -9.83 12.50 8.82
N ASP A 137 -9.03 12.44 9.89
CA ASP A 137 -9.48 12.53 11.28
C ASP A 137 -10.61 11.52 11.57
N ILE A 138 -10.36 10.25 11.23
CA ILE A 138 -11.31 9.14 11.41
C ILE A 138 -10.78 8.13 12.43
N GLU A 139 -11.64 7.71 13.36
CA GLU A 139 -11.33 6.78 14.46
C GLU A 139 -11.30 5.29 14.05
#